data_AF-A0A2N9JEG6-F1
#
_entry.id   AF-A0A2N9JEG6-F1
#
_cell.length_a   1.000
_cell.length_b   1.000
_cell.length_c   1.000
_cell.angle_alpha   90.00
_cell.angle_beta   90.00
_cell.angle_gamma   90.00
#
_symmetry.space_group_name_H-M   'P 1'
#
loop_
_entity.id
_entity.type
_entity.pdbx_description
1 polymer ?
#
loop_
_entity_poly.entity_id
_entity_poly.type
_entity_poly.pdbx_seq_one_letter_code
_entity_poly.pdbx_strand_id
1 'polypeptide(L)'
;MTRAAEDPMDPHQHDDDTVAESALRPGSLAEFAGQPRVSDQLGLVLDAARHRGSVPDHVLLSGPPGLGKTTLAMIIAAELGVPIRISSGPAIQHAGDLAAILSGLTEGEVFFLDEIHRMSRPAEEMLYLAMEDFRVDVVVGKGPGATAIPLDIPPFTLVGATTRAGLLPGPLRDRFGFTGQLDFYETDSLRAIVRRSARLLGITLVADTDEVIASRSRGTPRIANRLLRRVRDYAQVRADGLLTPAVAAAALELYEVDELGLDRLDRSVLSALCERFNGGPVGLSTLAMAVGEERETVEEVAEPFLVRQGFLMRTPRGRVATARGWAHLGLTMPASAEPDLFGG
;
A
#
# COMPACT_ATOMS: atom_id res chain seq x y z
N MET A 1 18.38 -14.42 -18.32
CA MET A 1 17.54 -13.50 -17.52
C MET A 1 17.48 -14.07 -16.12
N THR A 2 18.39 -13.65 -15.26
CA THR A 2 18.33 -13.93 -13.83
C THR A 2 17.04 -13.28 -13.34
N ARG A 3 16.10 -14.03 -12.77
CA ARG A 3 14.99 -13.42 -12.02
C ARG A 3 15.65 -12.46 -11.02
N ALA A 4 15.30 -11.17 -11.07
CA ALA A 4 15.65 -10.27 -9.98
C ALA A 4 15.19 -10.96 -8.69
N ALA A 5 16.08 -11.10 -7.72
CA ALA A 5 15.72 -11.72 -6.45
C ALA A 5 14.52 -10.97 -5.88
N GLU A 6 13.46 -11.68 -5.52
CA GLU A 6 12.26 -11.08 -4.91
C GLU A 6 12.67 -10.27 -3.68
N ASP A 7 12.33 -8.99 -3.68
CA ASP A 7 12.64 -8.09 -2.57
C ASP A 7 11.63 -8.33 -1.44
N PRO A 8 12.05 -8.87 -0.27
CA PRO A 8 11.15 -9.14 0.83
C PRO A 8 10.51 -7.88 1.42
N MET A 9 10.98 -6.70 1.05
CA MET A 9 10.53 -5.43 1.61
C MET A 9 9.70 -4.58 0.65
N ASP A 10 9.58 -4.97 -0.63
CA ASP A 10 8.79 -4.24 -1.62
C ASP A 10 7.27 -4.43 -1.34
N PRO A 11 6.54 -3.39 -0.92
CA PRO A 11 5.13 -3.50 -0.62
C PRO A 11 4.25 -3.60 -1.89
N HIS A 12 4.77 -3.31 -3.07
CA HIS A 12 4.07 -3.41 -4.36
C HIS A 12 4.18 -4.79 -5.00
N GLN A 13 5.16 -5.60 -4.59
CA GLN A 13 5.25 -6.99 -5.02
C GLN A 13 4.01 -7.78 -4.60
N HIS A 14 3.31 -8.31 -5.59
CA HIS A 14 2.23 -9.26 -5.40
C HIS A 14 2.86 -10.65 -5.42
N ASP A 15 2.77 -11.39 -4.31
CA ASP A 15 3.23 -12.78 -4.29
C ASP A 15 2.37 -13.61 -5.26
N ASP A 16 2.99 -14.54 -5.98
CA ASP A 16 2.29 -15.61 -6.72
C ASP A 16 1.42 -16.48 -5.78
N ASP A 17 1.64 -16.42 -4.46
CA ASP A 17 0.88 -17.08 -3.38
C ASP A 17 -0.34 -16.25 -2.89
N THR A 18 -1.14 -15.73 -3.81
CA THR A 18 -2.35 -14.92 -3.51
C THR A 18 -3.33 -15.64 -2.57
N VAL A 19 -3.37 -16.97 -2.58
CA VAL A 19 -4.22 -17.79 -1.72
C VAL A 19 -3.78 -17.76 -0.26
N ALA A 20 -2.47 -17.91 -0.01
CA ALA A 20 -1.94 -17.89 1.35
C ALA A 20 -2.03 -16.50 1.97
N GLU A 21 -1.81 -15.44 1.17
CA GLU A 21 -2.01 -14.06 1.64
C GLU A 21 -3.48 -13.76 1.95
N SER A 22 -4.42 -14.29 1.15
CA SER A 22 -5.86 -14.13 1.37
C SER A 22 -6.31 -14.73 2.71
N ALA A 23 -5.82 -15.94 3.06
CA ALA A 23 -6.14 -16.60 4.33
C ALA A 23 -5.67 -15.82 5.57
N LEU A 24 -4.69 -14.92 5.42
CA LEU A 24 -4.18 -14.08 6.51
C LEU A 24 -4.97 -12.80 6.70
N ARG A 25 -5.85 -12.43 5.77
CA ARG A 25 -6.59 -11.16 5.86
C ARG A 25 -7.60 -11.21 7.01
N PRO A 26 -7.75 -10.14 7.80
CA PRO A 26 -8.84 -10.01 8.77
C PRO A 26 -10.20 -10.03 8.06
N GLY A 27 -11.18 -10.68 8.68
CA GLY A 27 -12.53 -10.84 8.13
C GLY A 27 -13.56 -9.81 8.61
N SER A 28 -13.23 -9.02 9.62
CA SER A 28 -14.13 -8.03 10.24
C SER A 28 -13.36 -6.79 10.70
N LEU A 29 -14.08 -5.70 10.99
CA LEU A 29 -13.45 -4.49 11.56
C LEU A 29 -12.80 -4.76 12.92
N ALA A 30 -13.39 -5.64 13.72
CA ALA A 30 -12.85 -6.03 15.03
C ALA A 30 -11.50 -6.78 14.93
N GLU A 31 -11.26 -7.48 13.82
CA GLU A 31 -9.98 -8.13 13.53
C GLU A 31 -8.96 -7.21 12.85
N PHE A 32 -9.39 -6.03 12.37
CA PHE A 32 -8.54 -5.08 11.67
C PHE A 32 -7.74 -4.23 12.66
N ALA A 33 -6.62 -4.79 13.12
CA ALA A 33 -5.72 -4.14 14.07
C ALA A 33 -5.03 -2.89 13.48
N GLY A 34 -4.49 -2.04 14.34
CA GLY A 34 -3.55 -0.96 13.99
C GLY A 34 -4.13 0.29 13.33
N GLN A 35 -5.44 0.33 13.05
CA GLN A 35 -6.12 1.51 12.49
C GLN A 35 -7.39 1.87 13.29
N PRO A 36 -7.33 2.00 14.63
CA PRO A 36 -8.53 2.08 15.48
C PRO A 36 -9.45 3.24 15.06
N ARG A 37 -8.89 4.42 14.78
CA ARG A 37 -9.69 5.57 14.34
C ARG A 37 -10.44 5.31 13.04
N VAL A 38 -9.79 4.75 12.02
CA VAL A 38 -10.43 4.45 10.73
C VAL A 38 -11.49 3.37 10.91
N SER A 39 -11.18 2.32 11.68
CA SER A 39 -12.11 1.22 11.98
C SER A 39 -13.35 1.71 12.72
N ASP A 40 -13.19 2.54 13.75
CA ASP A 40 -14.31 3.07 14.55
C ASP A 40 -15.22 3.98 13.71
N GLN A 41 -14.62 4.90 12.94
CA GLN A 41 -15.36 5.82 12.08
C GLN A 41 -16.09 5.07 10.97
N LEU A 42 -15.43 4.11 10.32
CA LEU A 42 -16.04 3.28 9.28
C LEU A 42 -17.17 2.43 9.86
N GLY A 43 -16.96 1.83 11.04
CA GLY A 43 -18.00 1.08 11.75
C GLY A 43 -19.26 1.91 11.96
N LEU A 44 -19.12 3.16 12.43
CA LEU A 44 -20.25 4.08 12.58
C LEU A 44 -20.97 4.36 11.25
N VAL A 45 -20.23 4.57 10.15
CA VAL A 45 -20.81 4.80 8.81
C VAL A 45 -21.63 3.59 8.35
N LEU A 46 -21.07 2.38 8.48
CA LEU A 46 -21.73 1.14 8.07
C LEU A 46 -22.95 0.84 8.95
N ASP A 47 -22.83 1.00 10.26
CA ASP A 47 -23.94 0.79 11.18
C ASP A 47 -25.08 1.78 10.94
N ALA A 48 -24.78 3.05 10.70
CA ALA A 48 -25.80 4.05 10.40
C ALA A 48 -26.57 3.72 9.11
N ALA A 49 -25.89 3.22 8.08
CA ALA A 49 -26.52 2.79 6.84
C ALA A 49 -27.42 1.55 7.03
N ARG A 50 -26.92 0.53 7.77
CA ARG A 50 -27.71 -0.65 8.15
C ARG A 50 -28.98 -0.28 8.92
N HIS A 51 -28.89 0.63 9.89
CA HIS A 51 -30.05 1.07 10.67
C HIS A 51 -31.11 1.79 9.83
N ARG A 52 -30.69 2.48 8.76
CA ARG A 52 -31.62 3.13 7.82
C ARG A 52 -32.17 2.18 6.75
N GLY A 53 -31.59 0.99 6.59
CA GLY A 53 -31.88 0.11 5.47
C GLY A 53 -31.46 0.72 4.12
N SER A 54 -30.41 1.54 4.11
CA SER A 54 -29.89 2.21 2.90
C SER A 54 -28.46 1.76 2.62
N VAL A 55 -28.03 1.93 1.36
CA VAL A 55 -26.62 1.78 0.98
C VAL A 55 -25.78 2.84 1.72
N PRO A 56 -24.58 2.51 2.25
CA PRO A 56 -23.70 3.50 2.85
C PRO A 56 -23.09 4.43 1.81
N ASP A 57 -22.67 5.60 2.27
CA ASP A 57 -21.95 6.56 1.44
C ASP A 57 -20.68 5.94 0.84
N HIS A 58 -20.27 6.45 -0.31
CA HIS A 58 -19.02 6.02 -0.94
C HIS A 58 -17.81 6.28 -0.05
N VAL A 59 -16.85 5.36 -0.09
CA VAL A 59 -15.66 5.35 0.78
C VAL A 59 -14.39 5.58 -0.04
N LEU A 60 -13.55 6.53 0.36
CA LEU A 60 -12.20 6.69 -0.15
C LEU A 60 -11.18 6.24 0.89
N LEU A 61 -10.31 5.30 0.52
CA LEU A 61 -9.20 4.83 1.33
C LEU A 61 -7.89 5.35 0.74
N SER A 62 -7.14 6.14 1.51
CA SER A 62 -5.85 6.66 1.09
C SER A 62 -4.73 6.21 2.01
N GLY A 63 -3.56 5.95 1.45
CA GLY A 63 -2.37 5.64 2.23
C GLY A 63 -1.37 4.78 1.46
N PRO A 64 -0.15 4.62 1.99
CA PRO A 64 0.89 3.78 1.41
C PRO A 64 0.42 2.37 1.00
N PRO A 65 1.13 1.72 0.04
CA PRO A 65 0.89 0.33 -0.33
C PRO A 65 1.05 -0.61 0.89
N GLY A 66 0.34 -1.74 0.88
CA GLY A 66 0.51 -2.79 1.91
C GLY A 66 -0.14 -2.51 3.27
N LEU A 67 -0.81 -1.36 3.47
CA LEU A 67 -1.47 -1.00 4.74
C LEU A 67 -2.86 -1.61 4.96
N GLY A 68 -3.41 -2.31 3.96
CA GLY A 68 -4.70 -3.01 4.09
C GLY A 68 -5.91 -2.31 3.47
N LYS A 69 -5.73 -1.38 2.51
CA LYS A 69 -6.85 -0.74 1.78
C LYS A 69 -7.79 -1.76 1.13
N THR A 70 -7.24 -2.69 0.35
CA THR A 70 -8.00 -3.78 -0.29
C THR A 70 -8.66 -4.69 0.75
N THR A 71 -8.03 -4.90 1.89
CA THR A 71 -8.59 -5.67 3.01
C THR A 71 -9.79 -4.96 3.64
N LEU A 72 -9.69 -3.65 3.89
CA LEU A 72 -10.83 -2.88 4.40
C LEU A 72 -12.00 -2.88 3.42
N ALA A 73 -11.77 -2.83 2.11
CA ALA A 73 -12.84 -2.95 1.14
C ALA A 73 -13.58 -4.30 1.23
N MET A 74 -12.85 -5.40 1.43
CA MET A 74 -13.45 -6.72 1.67
C MET A 74 -14.23 -6.76 2.98
N ILE A 75 -13.68 -6.15 4.04
CA ILE A 75 -14.35 -6.04 5.33
C ILE A 75 -15.66 -5.25 5.18
N ILE A 76 -15.66 -4.12 4.47
CA ILE A 76 -16.88 -3.33 4.20
C ILE A 76 -17.96 -4.21 3.57
N ALA A 77 -17.62 -4.98 2.53
CA ALA A 77 -18.57 -5.88 1.89
C ALA A 77 -19.06 -7.00 2.82
N ALA A 78 -18.15 -7.60 3.59
CA ALA A 78 -18.46 -8.66 4.55
C ALA A 78 -19.39 -8.16 5.67
N GLU A 79 -19.12 -6.97 6.20
CA GLU A 79 -19.96 -6.29 7.19
C GLU A 79 -21.35 -6.02 6.58
N LEU A 80 -21.43 -5.46 5.38
CA LEU A 80 -22.72 -5.19 4.75
C LEU A 80 -23.48 -6.46 4.31
N GLY A 81 -22.81 -7.62 4.27
CA GLY A 81 -23.39 -8.89 3.82
C GLY A 81 -23.70 -8.90 2.32
N VAL A 82 -22.95 -8.12 1.53
CA VAL A 82 -23.15 -7.90 0.09
C VAL A 82 -21.94 -8.39 -0.71
N PRO A 83 -22.10 -8.73 -1.99
CA PRO A 83 -20.96 -9.06 -2.85
C PRO A 83 -20.01 -7.86 -3.03
N ILE A 84 -18.78 -8.18 -3.41
CA ILE A 84 -17.76 -7.20 -3.81
C ILE A 84 -17.29 -7.46 -5.23
N ARG A 85 -17.28 -6.41 -6.04
CA ARG A 85 -16.63 -6.37 -7.35
C ARG A 85 -15.31 -5.63 -7.23
N ILE A 86 -14.22 -6.26 -7.67
CA ILE A 86 -12.86 -5.71 -7.58
C ILE A 86 -12.40 -5.33 -8.99
N SER A 87 -11.89 -4.11 -9.13
CA SER A 87 -11.18 -3.63 -10.32
C SER A 87 -10.05 -2.68 -9.91
N SER A 88 -9.32 -2.14 -10.88
CA SER A 88 -8.31 -1.10 -10.66
C SER A 88 -8.40 0.00 -11.72
N GLY A 89 -7.96 1.21 -11.36
CA GLY A 89 -7.89 2.35 -12.27
C GLY A 89 -7.18 2.02 -13.58
N PRO A 90 -5.98 1.41 -13.56
CA PRO A 90 -5.26 1.00 -14.77
C PRO A 90 -6.00 -0.01 -15.65
N ALA A 91 -6.89 -0.83 -15.07
CA ALA A 91 -7.71 -1.78 -15.83
C ALA A 91 -8.88 -1.10 -16.57
N ILE A 92 -9.23 0.14 -16.21
CA ILE A 92 -10.31 0.91 -16.82
C ILE A 92 -9.70 1.95 -17.76
N GLN A 93 -9.44 1.52 -19.00
CA GLN A 93 -8.80 2.37 -20.00
C GLN A 93 -9.80 3.26 -20.73
N HIS A 94 -11.05 2.80 -20.86
CA HIS A 94 -12.12 3.50 -21.57
C HIS A 94 -13.40 3.59 -20.74
N ALA A 95 -14.22 4.60 -21.02
CA ALA A 95 -15.53 4.76 -20.36
C ALA A 95 -16.46 3.54 -20.57
N GLY A 96 -16.32 2.84 -21.71
CA GLY A 96 -17.06 1.60 -21.97
C GLY A 96 -16.72 0.47 -21.00
N ASP A 97 -15.48 0.38 -20.52
CA ASP A 97 -15.06 -0.64 -19.55
C ASP A 97 -15.77 -0.41 -18.22
N LEU A 98 -15.83 0.84 -17.78
CA LEU A 98 -16.56 1.23 -16.58
C LEU A 98 -18.06 1.00 -16.73
N ALA A 99 -18.65 1.39 -17.86
CA ALA A 99 -20.07 1.17 -18.14
C ALA A 99 -20.46 -0.33 -18.08
N ALA A 100 -19.60 -1.21 -18.61
CA ALA A 100 -19.80 -2.66 -18.53
C ALA A 100 -19.77 -3.16 -17.07
N ILE A 101 -18.85 -2.64 -16.25
CA ILE A 101 -18.76 -2.99 -14.83
C ILE A 101 -19.97 -2.50 -14.05
N LEU A 102 -20.35 -1.23 -14.22
CA LEU A 102 -21.46 -0.60 -13.50
C LEU A 102 -22.81 -1.21 -13.86
N SER A 103 -23.05 -1.46 -15.16
CA SER A 103 -24.32 -2.06 -15.62
C SER A 103 -24.56 -3.48 -15.12
N GLY A 104 -23.50 -4.20 -14.74
CA GLY A 104 -23.61 -5.53 -14.14
C GLY A 104 -23.73 -5.52 -12.62
N LEU A 105 -23.72 -4.36 -11.95
CA LEU A 105 -23.82 -4.31 -10.48
C LEU A 105 -25.21 -4.74 -10.01
N THR A 106 -25.27 -5.20 -8.78
CA THR A 106 -26.50 -5.49 -8.05
C THR A 106 -26.72 -4.47 -6.94
N GLU A 107 -27.96 -4.29 -6.49
CA GLU A 107 -28.29 -3.31 -5.45
C GLU A 107 -27.54 -3.60 -4.15
N GLY A 108 -26.88 -2.58 -3.61
CA GLY A 108 -26.04 -2.65 -2.42
C GLY A 108 -24.65 -3.26 -2.64
N GLU A 109 -24.30 -3.74 -3.84
CA GLU A 109 -22.99 -4.32 -4.12
C GLU A 109 -21.86 -3.31 -3.86
N VAL A 110 -20.75 -3.79 -3.30
CA VAL A 110 -19.55 -2.98 -3.12
C VAL A 110 -18.73 -3.02 -4.40
N PHE A 111 -18.48 -1.87 -5.01
CA PHE A 111 -17.54 -1.75 -6.12
C PHE A 111 -16.21 -1.20 -5.61
N PHE A 112 -15.20 -2.06 -5.47
CA PHE A 112 -13.86 -1.66 -5.08
C PHE A 112 -12.99 -1.35 -6.29
N LEU A 113 -12.34 -0.18 -6.24
CA LEU A 113 -11.47 0.30 -7.30
C LEU A 113 -10.11 0.73 -6.73
N ASP A 114 -9.10 -0.12 -6.91
CA ASP A 114 -7.73 0.21 -6.50
C ASP A 114 -7.07 1.18 -7.49
N GLU A 115 -6.12 1.97 -7.02
CA GLU A 115 -5.46 3.02 -7.82
C GLU A 115 -6.44 3.88 -8.63
N ILE A 116 -7.56 4.28 -8.03
CA ILE A 116 -8.64 5.05 -8.68
C ILE A 116 -8.13 6.32 -9.40
N HIS A 117 -7.04 6.90 -8.92
CA HIS A 117 -6.37 8.07 -9.50
C HIS A 117 -5.66 7.81 -10.85
N ARG A 118 -5.62 6.55 -11.32
CA ARG A 118 -5.01 6.16 -12.61
C ARG A 118 -6.05 5.84 -13.68
N MET A 119 -7.33 6.13 -13.43
CA MET A 119 -8.37 5.99 -14.44
C MET A 119 -8.17 6.98 -15.59
N SER A 120 -8.70 6.64 -16.77
CA SER A 120 -8.78 7.62 -17.85
C SER A 120 -9.81 8.69 -17.51
N ARG A 121 -9.54 9.95 -17.88
CA ARG A 121 -10.45 11.08 -17.66
C ARG A 121 -11.90 10.82 -18.12
N PRO A 122 -12.16 10.21 -19.30
CA PRO A 122 -13.53 9.86 -19.69
C PRO A 122 -14.22 8.89 -18.72
N ALA A 123 -13.48 7.93 -18.16
CA ALA A 123 -14.02 7.02 -17.16
C ALA A 123 -14.25 7.72 -15.81
N GLU A 124 -13.38 8.67 -15.41
CA GLU A 124 -13.60 9.48 -14.21
C GLU A 124 -14.87 10.34 -14.30
N GLU A 125 -15.10 10.99 -15.45
CA GLU A 125 -16.30 11.81 -15.68
C GLU A 125 -17.58 10.95 -15.64
N MET A 126 -17.54 9.72 -16.17
CA MET A 126 -18.65 8.77 -16.05
C MET A 126 -18.84 8.27 -14.62
N LEU A 127 -17.75 7.97 -13.90
CA LEU A 127 -17.83 7.52 -12.51
C LEU A 127 -18.47 8.58 -11.62
N TYR A 128 -18.14 9.85 -11.86
CA TYR A 128 -18.76 10.98 -11.18
C TYR A 128 -20.29 10.99 -11.34
N LEU A 129 -20.80 10.83 -12.56
CA LEU A 129 -22.25 10.76 -12.82
C LEU A 129 -22.89 9.53 -12.17
N ALA A 130 -22.20 8.39 -12.21
CA ALA A 130 -22.67 7.15 -11.58
C ALA A 130 -22.79 7.27 -10.05
N MET A 131 -21.88 8.02 -9.40
CA MET A 131 -21.90 8.25 -7.95
C MET A 131 -22.98 9.25 -7.53
N GLU A 132 -23.32 10.22 -8.37
CA GLU A 132 -24.27 11.28 -8.03
C GLU A 132 -25.71 10.86 -8.32
N ASP A 133 -25.96 10.33 -9.52
CA ASP A 133 -27.31 10.12 -10.04
C ASP A 133 -27.66 8.63 -10.18
N PHE A 134 -26.74 7.72 -9.87
CA PHE A 134 -26.86 6.28 -10.18
C PHE A 134 -27.27 6.03 -11.64
N ARG A 135 -26.65 6.78 -12.55
CA ARG A 135 -26.93 6.73 -13.99
C ARG A 135 -25.67 6.98 -14.79
N VAL A 136 -25.56 6.32 -15.94
CA VAL A 136 -24.52 6.59 -16.93
C VAL A 136 -25.11 6.67 -18.33
N ASP A 137 -24.50 7.45 -19.20
CA ASP A 137 -24.88 7.51 -20.62
C ASP A 137 -23.88 6.67 -21.44
N VAL A 138 -24.38 5.67 -22.15
CA VAL A 138 -23.57 4.82 -23.03
C VAL A 138 -23.78 5.24 -24.47
N VAL A 139 -22.68 5.58 -25.15
CA VAL A 139 -22.72 5.98 -26.55
C VAL A 139 -22.81 4.74 -27.45
N VAL A 140 -23.89 4.66 -28.22
CA VAL A 140 -24.12 3.60 -29.22
C VAL A 140 -24.00 4.18 -30.62
N GLY A 141 -23.19 3.55 -31.46
CA GLY A 141 -22.90 3.98 -32.84
C GLY A 141 -21.53 4.64 -33.00
N LYS A 142 -21.19 5.08 -34.22
CA LYS A 142 -19.94 5.78 -34.54
C LYS A 142 -20.22 7.05 -35.37
N GLY A 143 -19.45 8.10 -35.13
CA GLY A 143 -19.53 9.34 -35.90
C GLY A 143 -20.78 10.19 -35.61
N PRO A 144 -21.21 11.05 -36.54
CA PRO A 144 -22.34 11.99 -36.34
C PRO A 144 -23.69 11.34 -36.02
N GLY A 145 -23.84 10.03 -36.24
CA GLY A 145 -25.04 9.27 -35.91
C GLY A 145 -24.97 8.54 -34.57
N ALA A 146 -23.92 8.77 -33.76
CA ALA A 146 -23.83 8.20 -32.43
C ALA A 146 -24.90 8.80 -31.50
N THR A 147 -25.56 7.96 -30.72
CA THR A 147 -26.61 8.37 -29.78
C THR A 147 -26.23 7.93 -28.37
N ALA A 148 -26.46 8.80 -27.39
CA ALA A 148 -26.27 8.48 -25.99
C ALA A 148 -27.55 7.83 -25.44
N ILE A 149 -27.43 6.60 -24.93
CA ILE A 149 -28.53 5.87 -24.30
C ILE A 149 -28.29 5.89 -22.79
N PRO A 150 -29.21 6.42 -22.00
CA PRO A 150 -29.08 6.40 -20.55
C PRO A 150 -29.32 5.00 -20.00
N LEU A 151 -28.49 4.61 -19.04
CA LEU A 151 -28.60 3.38 -18.27
C LEU A 151 -28.68 3.73 -16.79
N ASP A 152 -29.76 3.29 -16.15
CA ASP A 152 -29.90 3.35 -14.71
C ASP A 152 -29.01 2.27 -14.07
N ILE A 153 -28.28 2.67 -13.03
CA ILE A 153 -27.39 1.82 -12.25
C ILE A 153 -28.06 1.57 -10.90
N PRO A 154 -28.03 0.34 -10.36
CA PRO A 154 -28.56 0.12 -9.03
C PRO A 154 -27.73 0.87 -7.98
N PRO A 155 -28.32 1.34 -6.86
CA PRO A 155 -27.58 1.92 -5.77
C PRO A 155 -26.46 0.98 -5.30
N PHE A 156 -25.24 1.49 -5.20
CA PHE A 156 -24.04 0.70 -4.88
C PHE A 156 -23.09 1.51 -3.99
N THR A 157 -22.14 0.85 -3.33
CA THR A 157 -21.09 1.54 -2.57
C THR A 157 -19.77 1.46 -3.32
N LEU A 158 -19.31 2.57 -3.90
CA LEU A 158 -17.93 2.69 -4.37
C LEU A 158 -16.97 2.72 -3.18
N VAL A 159 -15.94 1.88 -3.22
CA VAL A 159 -14.77 1.95 -2.35
C VAL A 159 -13.53 2.22 -3.21
N GLY A 160 -13.09 3.49 -3.26
CA GLY A 160 -11.89 3.88 -3.99
C GLY A 160 -10.64 3.73 -3.14
N ALA A 161 -9.54 3.23 -3.69
CA ALA A 161 -8.24 3.20 -3.02
C ALA A 161 -7.16 3.97 -3.80
N THR A 162 -6.34 4.72 -3.07
CA THR A 162 -5.24 5.51 -3.64
C THR A 162 -4.05 5.60 -2.68
N THR A 163 -2.88 5.98 -3.19
CA THR A 163 -1.72 6.30 -2.34
C THR A 163 -1.93 7.63 -1.61
N ARG A 164 -2.55 8.62 -2.28
CA ARG A 164 -2.83 9.95 -1.75
C ARG A 164 -4.18 10.46 -2.24
N ALA A 165 -5.03 10.93 -1.32
CA ALA A 165 -6.35 11.49 -1.67
C ALA A 165 -6.24 12.74 -2.56
N GLY A 166 -5.16 13.50 -2.44
CA GLY A 166 -4.91 14.70 -3.25
C GLY A 166 -4.67 14.43 -4.74
N LEU A 167 -4.47 13.17 -5.16
CA LEU A 167 -4.33 12.80 -6.57
C LEU A 167 -5.67 12.77 -7.31
N LEU A 168 -6.78 12.69 -6.58
CA LEU A 168 -8.11 12.70 -7.19
C LEU A 168 -8.55 14.15 -7.50
N PRO A 169 -9.24 14.37 -8.64
CA PRO A 169 -9.91 15.63 -8.91
C PRO A 169 -10.89 15.99 -7.78
N GLY A 170 -10.98 17.28 -7.46
CA GLY A 170 -11.89 17.80 -6.41
C GLY A 170 -13.33 17.28 -6.54
N PRO A 171 -13.98 17.41 -7.71
CA PRO A 171 -15.36 16.95 -7.90
C PRO A 171 -15.59 15.47 -7.58
N LEU A 172 -14.66 14.59 -7.96
CA LEU A 172 -14.75 13.16 -7.66
C LEU A 172 -14.49 12.89 -6.17
N ARG A 173 -13.49 13.57 -5.59
CA ARG A 173 -13.15 13.42 -4.17
C ARG A 173 -14.30 13.84 -3.26
N ASP A 174 -15.00 14.91 -3.60
CA ASP A 174 -16.08 15.48 -2.77
C ASP A 174 -17.35 14.60 -2.77
N ARG A 175 -17.43 13.58 -3.63
CA ARG A 175 -18.53 12.59 -3.67
C ARG A 175 -18.32 11.41 -2.72
N PHE A 176 -17.15 11.30 -2.09
CA PHE A 176 -16.92 10.31 -1.05
C PHE A 176 -17.41 10.83 0.30
N GLY A 177 -18.47 10.23 0.84
CA GLY A 177 -19.02 10.60 2.16
C GLY A 177 -18.14 10.18 3.34
N PHE A 178 -17.21 9.25 3.12
CA PHE A 178 -16.17 8.90 4.09
C PHE A 178 -14.80 8.83 3.43
N THR A 179 -13.80 9.45 4.05
CA THR A 179 -12.38 9.33 3.65
C THR A 179 -11.56 8.79 4.82
N GLY A 180 -11.01 7.59 4.67
CA GLY A 180 -10.11 6.94 5.61
C GLY A 180 -8.65 7.06 5.17
N GLN A 181 -7.84 7.78 5.95
CA GLN A 181 -6.39 7.83 5.77
C GLN A 181 -5.73 6.74 6.62
N LEU A 182 -5.05 5.80 5.96
CA LEU A 182 -4.27 4.75 6.62
C LEU A 182 -2.83 5.22 6.77
N ASP A 183 -2.38 5.21 8.01
CA ASP A 183 -1.00 5.53 8.36
C ASP A 183 -0.20 4.24 8.64
N PHE A 184 1.11 4.38 8.77
CA PHE A 184 1.94 3.23 9.12
C PHE A 184 1.61 2.71 10.51
N TYR A 185 1.74 1.40 10.66
CA TYR A 185 1.38 0.70 11.88
C TYR A 185 2.49 0.83 12.90
N GLU A 186 2.09 1.04 14.15
CA GLU A 186 2.98 0.92 15.29
C GLU A 186 3.48 -0.52 15.46
N THR A 187 4.69 -0.68 16.00
CA THR A 187 5.33 -1.99 16.19
C THR A 187 4.44 -2.97 16.96
N ASP A 188 3.75 -2.52 18.00
CA ASP A 188 2.86 -3.40 18.78
C ASP A 188 1.66 -3.91 17.98
N SER A 189 1.13 -3.08 17.07
CA SER A 189 0.06 -3.51 16.16
C SER A 189 0.59 -4.54 15.17
N LEU A 190 1.81 -4.35 14.66
CA LEU A 190 2.46 -5.34 13.78
C LEU A 190 2.78 -6.64 14.52
N ARG A 191 3.20 -6.59 15.79
CA ARG A 191 3.38 -7.79 16.62
C ARG A 191 2.10 -8.60 16.73
N ALA A 192 0.97 -7.93 16.97
CA ALA A 192 -0.33 -8.59 17.01
C ALA A 192 -0.68 -9.27 15.67
N ILE A 193 -0.39 -8.60 14.54
CA ILE A 193 -0.57 -9.15 13.20
C ILE A 193 0.33 -10.37 12.97
N VAL A 194 1.62 -10.29 13.30
CA VAL A 194 2.58 -11.40 13.17
C VAL A 194 2.13 -12.61 13.99
N ARG A 195 1.71 -12.41 15.25
CA ARG A 195 1.19 -13.49 16.11
C ARG A 195 -0.07 -14.14 15.54
N ARG A 196 -1.01 -13.33 15.03
CA ARG A 196 -2.23 -13.85 14.38
C ARG A 196 -1.87 -14.67 13.15
N SER A 197 -1.03 -14.14 12.28
CA SER A 197 -0.60 -14.82 11.06
C SER A 197 0.17 -16.10 11.35
N ALA A 198 1.04 -16.11 12.36
CA ALA A 198 1.73 -17.32 12.79
C ALA A 198 0.75 -18.40 13.23
N ARG A 199 -0.27 -18.05 14.02
CA ARG A 199 -1.32 -18.99 14.43
C ARG A 199 -2.07 -19.58 13.23
N LEU A 200 -2.46 -18.74 12.27
CA LEU A 200 -3.18 -19.18 11.07
C LEU A 200 -2.33 -20.10 10.17
N LEU A 201 -1.01 -19.91 10.18
CA LEU A 201 -0.06 -20.73 9.43
C LEU A 201 0.46 -21.95 10.21
N GLY A 202 -0.01 -22.18 11.45
CA GLY A 202 0.48 -23.26 12.30
C GLY A 202 1.93 -23.10 12.76
N ILE A 203 2.44 -21.88 12.81
CA ILE A 203 3.81 -21.54 13.19
C ILE A 203 3.85 -21.28 14.70
N THR A 204 4.76 -21.95 15.40
CA THR A 204 5.03 -21.69 16.82
C THR A 204 6.11 -20.63 16.95
N LEU A 205 5.75 -19.46 17.47
CA LEU A 205 6.69 -18.38 17.80
C LEU A 205 7.14 -18.53 19.26
N VAL A 206 8.45 -18.53 19.49
CA VAL A 206 9.00 -18.31 20.84
C VAL A 206 8.80 -16.84 21.23
N ALA A 207 8.74 -16.56 22.53
CA ALA A 207 8.62 -15.20 23.07
C ALA A 207 9.57 -14.20 22.37
N ASP A 208 9.05 -13.00 22.12
CA ASP A 208 9.74 -11.86 21.50
C ASP A 208 10.20 -12.05 20.05
N THR A 209 9.95 -13.20 19.43
CA THR A 209 10.28 -13.43 18.00
C THR A 209 9.45 -12.55 17.07
N ASP A 210 8.20 -12.27 17.46
CA ASP A 210 7.30 -11.36 16.76
C ASP A 210 7.83 -9.92 16.73
N GLU A 211 8.56 -9.50 17.77
CA GLU A 211 9.15 -8.17 17.86
C GLU A 211 10.27 -7.97 16.84
N VAL A 212 11.13 -8.98 16.66
CA VAL A 212 12.21 -8.95 15.65
C VAL A 212 11.65 -8.78 14.24
N ILE A 213 10.56 -9.49 13.92
CA ILE A 213 9.89 -9.37 12.63
C ILE A 213 9.19 -8.01 12.51
N ALA A 214 8.38 -7.63 13.50
CA ALA A 214 7.56 -6.41 13.48
C ALA A 214 8.40 -5.15 13.36
N SER A 215 9.47 -5.02 14.16
CA SER A 215 10.36 -3.85 14.16
C SER A 215 11.02 -3.60 12.80
N ARG A 216 11.27 -4.67 12.03
CA ARG A 216 11.89 -4.61 10.70
C ARG A 216 10.87 -4.53 9.56
N SER A 217 9.57 -4.47 9.86
CA SER A 217 8.49 -4.53 8.86
C SER A 217 8.07 -3.17 8.29
N ARG A 218 8.82 -2.09 8.56
CA ARG A 218 8.58 -0.73 8.06
C ARG A 218 7.16 -0.18 8.34
N GLY A 219 6.49 -0.63 9.41
CA GLY A 219 5.13 -0.19 9.72
C GLY A 219 4.07 -0.77 8.76
N THR A 220 4.38 -1.84 8.02
CA THR A 220 3.54 -2.36 6.94
C THR A 220 3.13 -3.82 7.17
N PRO A 221 1.83 -4.12 7.35
CA PRO A 221 1.34 -5.49 7.56
C PRO A 221 1.73 -6.49 6.46
N ARG A 222 1.69 -6.06 5.19
CA ARG A 222 2.09 -6.90 4.05
C ARG A 222 3.55 -7.37 4.18
N ILE A 223 4.45 -6.44 4.52
CA ILE A 223 5.87 -6.73 4.75
C ILE A 223 6.01 -7.67 5.95
N ALA A 224 5.34 -7.40 7.08
CA ALA A 224 5.39 -8.25 8.27
C ALA A 224 5.00 -9.70 7.98
N ASN A 225 3.93 -9.91 7.23
CA ASN A 225 3.49 -11.26 6.83
C ASN A 225 4.47 -11.91 5.85
N ARG A 226 5.07 -11.16 4.93
CA ARG A 226 6.10 -11.69 4.02
C ARG A 226 7.35 -12.10 4.79
N LEU A 227 7.85 -11.25 5.70
CA LEU A 227 8.99 -11.55 6.56
C LEU A 227 8.73 -12.78 7.44
N LEU A 228 7.53 -12.90 8.04
CA LEU A 228 7.15 -14.09 8.80
C LEU A 228 7.25 -15.37 7.95
N ARG A 229 6.80 -15.35 6.70
CA ARG A 229 6.93 -16.50 5.79
C ARG A 229 8.39 -16.82 5.50
N ARG A 230 9.22 -15.81 5.21
CA ARG A 230 10.67 -16.01 4.98
C ARG A 230 11.40 -16.56 6.20
N VAL A 231 11.08 -16.05 7.39
CA VAL A 231 11.64 -16.56 8.66
C VAL A 231 11.21 -18.00 8.91
N ARG A 232 9.94 -18.34 8.62
CA ARG A 232 9.45 -19.72 8.69
C ARG A 232 10.24 -20.64 7.77
N ASP A 233 10.39 -20.26 6.50
CA ASP A 233 11.08 -21.09 5.51
C ASP A 233 12.55 -21.32 5.91
N TYR A 234 13.22 -20.28 6.43
CA TYR A 234 14.55 -20.42 7.01
C TYR A 234 14.57 -21.40 8.19
N ALA A 235 13.65 -21.24 9.15
CA ALA A 235 13.61 -22.07 10.35
C ALA A 235 13.32 -23.55 10.04
N GLN A 236 12.47 -23.83 9.05
CA GLN A 236 12.19 -25.19 8.61
C GLN A 236 13.43 -25.91 8.08
N VAL A 237 14.36 -25.18 7.45
CA VAL A 237 15.58 -25.76 6.88
C VAL A 237 16.74 -25.76 7.87
N ARG A 238 16.83 -24.76 8.75
CA ARG A 238 18.04 -24.48 9.55
C ARG A 238 17.84 -24.53 11.07
N ALA A 239 16.62 -24.69 11.56
CA ALA A 239 16.30 -24.61 12.99
C ALA A 239 15.13 -25.51 13.43
N ASP A 240 14.92 -26.64 12.76
CA ASP A 240 13.88 -27.63 13.07
C ASP A 240 12.46 -27.04 13.21
N GLY A 241 12.18 -25.96 12.48
CA GLY A 241 10.89 -25.26 12.50
C GLY A 241 10.63 -24.40 13.74
N LEU A 242 11.59 -24.27 14.67
CA LEU A 242 11.44 -23.41 15.85
C LEU A 242 11.87 -21.97 15.54
N LEU A 243 10.93 -21.04 15.63
CA LEU A 243 11.19 -19.62 15.40
C LEU A 243 11.51 -18.94 16.74
N THR A 244 12.80 -18.73 16.99
CA THR A 244 13.33 -17.93 18.10
C THR A 244 13.76 -16.54 17.63
N PRO A 245 13.98 -15.57 18.53
CA PRO A 245 14.49 -14.25 18.14
C PRO A 245 15.81 -14.31 17.36
N ALA A 246 16.72 -15.21 17.76
CA ALA A 246 18.01 -15.41 17.08
C ALA A 246 17.84 -16.00 15.67
N VAL A 247 16.92 -16.97 15.50
CA VAL A 247 16.61 -17.56 14.20
C VAL A 247 15.96 -16.51 13.27
N ALA A 248 15.03 -15.71 13.79
CA ALA A 248 14.43 -14.62 13.04
C ALA A 248 15.47 -13.58 12.60
N ALA A 249 16.36 -13.15 13.50
CA ALA A 249 17.43 -12.22 13.17
C ALA A 249 18.36 -12.77 12.08
N ALA A 250 18.82 -14.02 12.22
CA ALA A 250 19.69 -14.68 11.25
C ALA A 250 19.02 -14.90 9.89
N ALA A 251 17.71 -15.19 9.88
CA ALA A 251 16.93 -15.29 8.65
C ALA A 251 16.84 -13.93 7.95
N LEU A 252 16.50 -12.87 8.68
CA LEU A 252 16.37 -11.52 8.12
C LEU A 252 17.72 -10.98 7.63
N GLU A 253 18.81 -11.29 8.32
CA GLU A 253 20.16 -10.98 7.85
C GLU A 253 20.51 -11.70 6.54
N LEU A 254 20.14 -12.98 6.41
CA LEU A 254 20.31 -13.72 5.14
C LEU A 254 19.54 -13.08 3.99
N TYR A 255 18.34 -12.55 4.27
CA TYR A 255 17.52 -11.80 3.32
C TYR A 255 17.92 -10.32 3.22
N GLU A 256 19.08 -9.96 3.76
CA GLU A 256 19.65 -8.62 3.65
C GLU A 256 18.76 -7.53 4.26
N VAL A 257 17.99 -7.84 5.32
CA VAL A 257 17.16 -6.89 6.08
C VAL A 257 17.82 -6.57 7.41
N ASP A 258 18.24 -5.31 7.58
CA ASP A 258 18.94 -4.87 8.79
C ASP A 258 18.01 -4.66 10.00
N GLU A 259 18.58 -4.22 11.12
CA GLU A 259 17.85 -4.01 12.38
C GLU A 259 16.76 -2.95 12.32
N LEU A 260 16.88 -1.97 11.41
CA LEU A 260 15.87 -0.94 11.20
C LEU A 260 14.92 -1.31 10.05
N GLY A 261 15.16 -2.45 9.39
CA GLY A 261 14.37 -2.93 8.28
C GLY A 261 14.80 -2.38 6.93
N LEU A 262 16.00 -1.81 6.77
CA LEU A 262 16.50 -1.46 5.43
C LEU A 262 16.90 -2.74 4.69
N ASP A 263 16.53 -2.81 3.42
CA ASP A 263 16.93 -3.91 2.53
C ASP A 263 18.25 -3.60 1.79
N ARG A 264 18.62 -4.47 0.86
CA ARG A 264 19.77 -4.29 -0.03
C ARG A 264 19.68 -3.01 -0.85
N LEU A 265 18.50 -2.67 -1.38
CA LEU A 265 18.28 -1.49 -2.23
C LEU A 265 18.44 -0.21 -1.42
N ASP A 266 17.78 -0.11 -0.27
CA ASP A 266 17.88 1.03 0.66
C ASP A 266 19.33 1.32 1.02
N ARG A 267 20.07 0.29 1.44
CA ARG A 267 21.50 0.43 1.78
C ARG A 267 22.34 0.79 0.57
N SER A 268 22.04 0.25 -0.61
CA SER A 268 22.74 0.61 -1.85
C SER A 268 22.53 2.07 -2.22
N VAL A 269 21.30 2.58 -2.09
CA VAL A 269 20.96 3.99 -2.31
C VAL A 269 21.70 4.88 -1.32
N LEU A 270 21.67 4.53 -0.03
CA LEU A 270 22.33 5.32 1.02
C LEU A 270 23.86 5.31 0.87
N SER A 271 24.46 4.15 0.59
CA SER A 271 25.91 4.01 0.33
C SER A 271 26.31 4.80 -0.92
N ALA A 272 25.57 4.70 -2.02
CA ALA A 272 25.86 5.49 -3.21
C ALA A 272 25.83 6.99 -2.90
N LEU A 273 24.81 7.45 -2.17
CA LEU A 273 24.66 8.86 -1.82
C LEU A 273 25.80 9.37 -0.92
N CYS A 274 26.16 8.64 0.14
CA CYS A 274 27.22 9.01 1.07
C CYS A 274 28.62 8.86 0.45
N GLU A 275 28.94 7.68 -0.10
CA GLU A 275 30.32 7.33 -0.47
C GLU A 275 30.71 7.81 -1.87
N ARG A 276 29.78 7.77 -2.84
CA ARG A 276 30.08 8.12 -4.24
C ARG A 276 29.77 9.57 -4.57
N PHE A 277 28.78 10.14 -3.90
CA PHE A 277 28.32 11.51 -4.15
C PHE A 277 28.55 12.45 -2.97
N ASN A 278 29.32 12.01 -1.95
CA ASN A 278 29.70 12.82 -0.80
C ASN A 278 28.51 13.48 -0.09
N GLY A 279 27.38 12.76 -0.02
CA GLY A 279 26.13 13.22 0.59
C GLY A 279 25.17 13.93 -0.36
N GLY A 280 25.55 14.22 -1.60
CA GLY A 280 24.71 14.88 -2.61
C GLY A 280 24.89 16.41 -2.67
N PRO A 281 23.98 17.15 -3.35
CA PRO A 281 22.73 16.71 -3.96
C PRO A 281 22.90 15.89 -5.26
N VAL A 282 22.08 14.85 -5.45
CA VAL A 282 22.08 13.99 -6.65
C VAL A 282 20.70 13.86 -7.27
N GLY A 283 20.60 13.98 -8.59
CA GLY A 283 19.35 13.74 -9.31
C GLY A 283 18.92 12.26 -9.27
N LEU A 284 17.62 11.98 -9.25
CA LEU A 284 17.06 10.63 -9.15
C LEU A 284 17.62 9.69 -10.22
N SER A 285 17.66 10.13 -11.48
CA SER A 285 18.16 9.32 -12.59
C SER A 285 19.62 8.92 -12.40
N THR A 286 20.46 9.82 -11.90
CA THR A 286 21.87 9.54 -11.62
C THR A 286 22.03 8.56 -10.46
N LEU A 287 21.22 8.74 -9.40
CA LEU A 287 21.23 7.85 -8.24
C LEU A 287 20.77 6.43 -8.62
N ALA A 288 19.68 6.31 -9.39
CA ALA A 288 19.16 5.05 -9.90
C ALA A 288 20.19 4.31 -10.78
N MET A 289 20.86 5.03 -11.70
CA MET A 289 21.96 4.45 -12.49
C MET A 289 23.12 3.96 -11.61
N ALA A 290 23.46 4.69 -10.54
CA ALA A 290 24.57 4.32 -9.67
C ALA A 290 24.30 3.03 -8.88
N VAL A 291 23.04 2.74 -8.55
CA VAL A 291 22.62 1.50 -7.87
C VAL A 291 22.17 0.40 -8.82
N GLY A 292 22.06 0.68 -10.13
CA GLY A 292 21.69 -0.29 -11.15
C GLY A 292 20.20 -0.61 -11.19
N GLU A 293 19.35 0.34 -10.81
CA GLU A 293 17.89 0.15 -10.68
C GLU A 293 17.12 1.14 -11.55
N GLU A 294 15.83 0.85 -11.76
CA GLU A 294 14.94 1.77 -12.45
C GLU A 294 14.63 3.00 -11.59
N ARG A 295 14.36 4.12 -12.28
CA ARG A 295 14.06 5.40 -11.63
C ARG A 295 12.84 5.30 -10.69
N GLU A 296 11.80 4.64 -11.17
CA GLU A 296 10.54 4.41 -10.46
C GLU A 296 10.75 3.51 -9.24
N THR A 297 11.53 2.43 -9.35
CA THR A 297 11.89 1.56 -8.22
C THR A 297 12.54 2.34 -7.07
N VAL A 298 13.52 3.20 -7.36
CA VAL A 298 14.16 4.02 -6.31
C VAL A 298 13.16 5.01 -5.68
N GLU A 299 12.33 5.65 -6.49
CA GLU A 299 11.38 6.68 -6.04
C GLU A 299 10.18 6.12 -5.25
N GLU A 300 9.68 4.94 -5.63
CA GLU A 300 8.47 4.36 -5.08
C GLU A 300 8.75 3.31 -3.99
N VAL A 301 9.89 2.61 -4.04
CA VAL A 301 10.22 1.54 -3.09
C VAL A 301 11.17 2.01 -2.00
N ALA A 302 12.32 2.59 -2.37
CA ALA A 302 13.39 2.91 -1.41
C ALA A 302 13.21 4.29 -0.74
N GLU A 303 13.02 5.34 -1.55
CA GLU A 303 12.94 6.72 -1.07
C GLU A 303 11.89 6.95 0.02
N PRO A 304 10.66 6.41 -0.05
CA PRO A 304 9.65 6.67 0.97
C PRO A 304 10.11 6.24 2.36
N PHE A 305 10.79 5.09 2.46
CA PHE A 305 11.28 4.59 3.72
C PHE A 305 12.49 5.38 4.24
N LEU A 306 13.48 5.62 3.36
CA LEU A 306 14.68 6.38 3.70
C LEU A 306 14.36 7.82 4.12
N VAL A 307 13.39 8.47 3.47
CA VAL A 307 12.92 9.81 3.84
C VAL A 307 12.21 9.80 5.18
N ARG A 308 11.30 8.83 5.40
CA ARG A 308 10.53 8.73 6.65
C ARG A 308 11.42 8.44 7.85
N GLN A 309 12.45 7.60 7.68
CA GLN A 309 13.45 7.33 8.72
C GLN A 309 14.47 8.47 8.88
N GLY A 310 14.38 9.50 8.04
CA GLY A 310 15.25 10.66 8.09
C GLY A 310 16.68 10.38 7.68
N PHE A 311 16.95 9.35 6.87
CA PHE A 311 18.26 9.05 6.29
C PHE A 311 18.54 9.84 5.01
N LEU A 312 17.48 10.20 4.29
CA LEU A 312 17.52 10.91 3.02
C LEU A 312 16.56 12.10 3.04
N MET A 313 16.96 13.20 2.40
CA MET A 313 16.11 14.37 2.17
C MET A 313 15.97 14.65 0.68
N ARG A 314 14.79 15.11 0.26
CA ARG A 314 14.54 15.60 -1.10
C ARG A 314 14.65 17.12 -1.14
N THR A 315 15.48 17.62 -2.04
CA THR A 315 15.64 19.05 -2.31
C THR A 315 15.33 19.35 -3.79
N PRO A 316 15.07 20.61 -4.18
CA PRO A 316 14.93 20.98 -5.59
C PRO A 316 16.15 20.61 -6.45
N ARG A 317 17.35 20.52 -5.84
CA ARG A 317 18.61 20.19 -6.51
C ARG A 317 18.87 18.69 -6.60
N GLY A 318 18.14 17.87 -5.86
CA GLY A 318 18.35 16.42 -5.78
C GLY A 318 18.20 15.86 -4.37
N ARG A 319 18.62 14.61 -4.20
CA ARG A 319 18.58 13.85 -2.96
C ARG A 319 19.86 14.12 -2.18
N VAL A 320 19.73 14.27 -0.86
CA VAL A 320 20.84 14.54 0.06
C VAL A 320 20.78 13.55 1.22
N ALA A 321 21.92 12.98 1.61
CA ALA A 321 22.02 12.13 2.80
C ALA A 321 22.05 13.02 4.05
N THR A 322 21.29 12.64 5.07
CA THR A 322 21.29 13.36 6.34
C THR A 322 22.42 12.84 7.25
N ALA A 323 22.75 13.56 8.32
CA ALA A 323 23.68 13.08 9.34
C ALA A 323 23.32 11.69 9.89
N ARG A 324 22.01 11.40 10.02
CA ARG A 324 21.52 10.08 10.43
C ARG A 324 21.84 9.01 9.39
N GLY A 325 21.74 9.35 8.10
CA GLY A 325 22.09 8.46 6.99
C GLY A 325 23.57 8.06 7.00
N TRP A 326 24.45 9.04 7.22
CA TRP A 326 25.89 8.79 7.40
C TRP A 326 26.17 7.89 8.61
N ALA A 327 25.59 8.23 9.77
CA ALA A 327 25.77 7.48 11.01
C ALA A 327 25.29 6.02 10.90
N HIS A 328 24.19 5.77 10.18
CA HIS A 328 23.68 4.41 9.93
C HIS A 328 24.69 3.52 9.20
N LEU A 329 25.43 4.09 8.26
CA LEU A 329 26.51 3.39 7.54
C LEU A 329 27.82 3.30 8.34
N GLY A 330 27.86 3.82 9.58
CA GLY A 330 29.10 3.93 10.35
C GLY A 330 30.08 4.97 9.79
N LEU A 331 29.60 5.92 8.97
CA LEU A 331 30.42 6.95 8.34
C LEU A 331 30.27 8.29 9.07
N THR A 332 31.31 9.12 9.00
CA THR A 332 31.27 10.50 9.52
C THR A 332 30.92 11.47 8.40
N MET A 333 29.91 12.31 8.61
CA MET A 333 29.50 13.32 7.64
C MET A 333 30.62 14.37 7.46
N PRO A 334 31.09 14.61 6.21
CA PRO A 334 32.04 15.69 5.93
C PRO A 334 31.43 17.06 6.24
N ALA A 335 32.23 18.01 6.73
CA ALA A 335 31.77 19.39 6.94
C ALA A 335 31.25 20.07 5.65
N SER A 336 31.72 19.64 4.48
CA SER A 336 31.25 20.10 3.17
C SER A 336 29.90 19.49 2.74
N ALA A 337 29.42 18.47 3.44
CA ALA A 337 28.17 17.76 3.17
C ALA A 337 27.04 18.19 4.09
N GLU A 338 27.24 19.18 4.97
CA GLU A 338 26.15 19.79 5.71
C GLU A 338 25.15 20.41 4.72
N PRO A 339 23.88 19.96 4.71
CA PRO A 339 22.89 20.56 3.85
C PRO A 339 22.75 22.04 4.25
N ASP A 340 23.04 22.94 3.31
CA ASP A 340 22.75 24.36 3.47
C ASP A 340 21.23 24.53 3.45
N LEU A 341 20.60 24.34 4.62
CA LEU A 341 19.15 24.40 4.83
C LEU A 341 18.60 25.81 4.62
N PHE A 342 19.49 26.80 4.45
CA PHE A 342 19.18 28.21 4.27
C PHE A 342 20.03 28.82 3.14
N GLY A 343 20.10 28.17 1.97
CA GLY A 343 20.73 28.79 0.81
C GLY A 343 19.94 30.01 0.31
N GLY A 344 20.57 31.18 0.29
CA GLY A 344 20.09 32.39 -0.40
C GLY A 344 20.18 32.34 -1.91
#